data_AF-Q98P85-F1
#
_entry.id   AF-Q98P85-F1
#
_cell.length_a   1.000
_cell.length_b   1.000
_cell.length_c   1.000
_cell.angle_alpha   90.00
_cell.angle_beta   90.00
_cell.angle_gamma   90.00
#
_symmetry.space_group_name_H-M   'P 1'
#
loop_
_entity.id
_entity.type
_entity.pdbx_description
1 polymer ?
#
loop_
_entity_poly.entity_id
_entity_poly.type
_entity_poly.pdbx_seq_one_letter_code
_entity_poly.pdbx_strand_id
1 'polypeptide(L)' 'MVKGQKIELIGDVVRIDEGKVTVTLGTIVTVDQDKVRLVQSYVSPTRKKALIDEPD' A
#
# COMPACT_ATOMS: atom_id res chain seq x y z
N MET A 1 -6.92 19.70 -29.35
CA MET A 1 -7.09 18.48 -28.55
C MET A 1 -7.05 18.85 -27.08
N VAL A 2 -8.19 18.78 -26.38
CA VAL A 2 -8.19 18.92 -24.91
C VAL A 2 -7.76 17.56 -24.37
N LYS A 3 -6.49 17.43 -23.96
CA LYS A 3 -6.08 16.28 -23.16
C LYS A 3 -6.73 16.45 -21.79
N GLY A 4 -7.41 15.40 -21.30
CA GLY A 4 -8.04 15.43 -19.98
C GLY A 4 -7.04 15.72 -18.87
N GLN A 5 -7.55 16.06 -17.69
CA GLN A 5 -6.71 16.32 -16.52
C GLN A 5 -6.03 15.03 -16.06
N LYS A 6 -4.72 15.11 -15.77
CA LYS A 6 -3.99 14.02 -15.11
C LYS A 6 -4.39 14.02 -13.65
N ILE A 7 -4.88 12.88 -13.16
CA ILE A 7 -5.27 12.67 -11.77
C ILE A 7 -4.39 11.53 -11.22
N GLU A 8 -3.94 11.68 -9.97
CA GLU A 8 -3.24 10.64 -9.22
C GLU A 8 -4.17 10.08 -8.15
N LEU A 9 -4.20 8.76 -8.02
CA LEU A 9 -5.03 8.04 -7.05
C LEU A 9 -4.11 7.29 -6.09
N ILE A 10 -4.46 7.27 -4.79
CA ILE A 10 -3.71 6.57 -3.74
C ILE A 10 -4.63 5.52 -3.13
N GLY A 11 -4.11 4.30 -2.94
CA GLY A 11 -4.83 3.21 -2.32
C GLY A 11 -3.90 2.12 -1.84
N ASP A 12 -4.47 1.16 -1.10
CA ASP A 12 -3.71 0.08 -0.48
C ASP A 12 -3.44 -1.04 -1.47
N VAL A 13 -2.20 -1.52 -1.49
CA VAL A 13 -1.82 -2.69 -2.29
C VAL A 13 -2.28 -3.95 -1.58
N VAL A 14 -3.08 -4.77 -2.26
CA VAL A 14 -3.62 -6.03 -1.71
C VAL A 14 -2.99 -7.26 -2.34
N ARG A 15 -2.39 -7.14 -3.53
CA ARG A 15 -1.70 -8.24 -4.21
C ARG A 15 -0.65 -7.71 -5.19
N ILE A 16 0.46 -8.43 -5.28
CA ILE A 16 1.51 -8.23 -6.29
C ILE A 16 1.83 -9.60 -6.89
N ASP A 17 1.75 -9.73 -8.21
CA ASP A 17 2.10 -10.94 -8.94
C ASP A 17 2.46 -10.64 -10.40
N GLU A 18 3.37 -11.42 -10.98
CA GLU A 18 3.71 -11.40 -12.43
C GLU A 18 3.87 -9.99 -13.05
N GLY A 19 4.40 -9.01 -12.31
CA GLY A 19 4.57 -7.63 -12.79
C GLY A 19 3.31 -6.76 -12.76
N LYS A 20 2.25 -7.22 -12.09
CA LYS A 20 1.00 -6.51 -11.85
C LYS A 20 0.81 -6.22 -10.37
N VAL A 21 0.10 -5.13 -10.11
CA VAL A 21 -0.23 -4.66 -8.77
C VAL A 21 -1.74 -4.47 -8.68
N THR A 22 -2.34 -5.05 -7.64
CA THR A 22 -3.75 -4.85 -7.32
C THR A 22 -3.89 -3.89 -6.16
N VAL A 23 -4.66 -2.82 -6.37
CA VAL A 23 -4.85 -1.70 -5.44
C VAL A 23 -6.33 -1.54 -5.12
N THR A 24 -6.64 -1.21 -3.87
CA THR A 24 -8.01 -0.88 -3.43
C THR A 24 -8.24 0.62 -3.50
N LEU A 25 -9.19 1.06 -4.34
CA LEU A 25 -9.58 2.47 -4.53
C LEU A 25 -11.08 2.70 -4.24
N GLY A 26 -11.67 1.84 -3.40
CA GLY A 26 -13.13 1.67 -3.28
C GLY A 26 -13.69 0.59 -4.23
N THR A 27 -12.92 0.25 -5.26
CA THR A 27 -13.04 -0.97 -6.06
C THR A 27 -11.66 -1.62 -6.18
N ILE A 28 -11.61 -2.88 -6.62
CA ILE A 28 -10.37 -3.61 -6.85
C ILE A 28 -9.89 -3.30 -8.28
N VAL A 29 -8.70 -2.73 -8.41
CA VAL A 29 -8.10 -2.38 -9.70
C VAL A 29 -6.75 -3.05 -9.83
N THR A 30 -6.50 -3.71 -10.96
CA THR A 30 -5.20 -4.28 -11.31
C THR A 30 -4.53 -3.43 -12.39
N VAL A 31 -3.29 -3.06 -12.16
CA VAL A 31 -2.48 -2.23 -13.06
C VAL A 31 -1.09 -2.82 -13.22
N ASP A 32 -0.41 -2.44 -14.31
CA ASP A 32 0.98 -2.82 -14.51
C ASP A 32 1.88 -2.11 -13.48
N GLN A 33 2.91 -2.82 -13.01
CA GLN A 33 3.80 -2.34 -11.95
C GLN A 33 4.56 -1.06 -12.36
N ASP A 34 4.83 -0.85 -13.65
CA ASP A 34 5.52 0.34 -14.16
C ASP A 34 4.64 1.61 -14.16
N LYS A 35 3.34 1.47 -13.90
CA LYS A 35 2.37 2.58 -13.82
C LYS A 35 2.12 3.06 -12.40
N VAL A 36 2.71 2.42 -11.40
CA VAL A 36 2.52 2.77 -9.99
C VAL A 36 3.82 3.19 -9.33
N ARG A 37 3.69 3.99 -8.26
CA ARG A 37 4.79 4.36 -7.38
C ARG A 37 4.40 4.03 -5.95
N LEU A 38 5.29 3.36 -5.22
CA LEU A 38 5.11 3.14 -3.79
C LEU A 38 5.14 4.50 -3.06
N VAL A 39 4.03 4.84 -2.41
CA VAL A 39 3.91 6.10 -1.65
C VAL A 39 4.35 5.90 -0.20
N GLN A 40 3.91 4.80 0.42
CA GLN A 40 4.26 4.44 1.78
C GLN A 40 4.57 2.94 1.86
N SER A 41 5.74 2.60 2.38
CA SER A 41 6.12 1.22 2.65
C SER A 41 5.34 0.67 3.84
N TYR A 42 4.95 -0.59 3.77
CA TYR A 42 4.38 -1.29 4.91
C TYR A 42 5.37 -1.34 6.08
N VAL A 43 4.88 -1.03 7.28
CA VAL A 43 5.63 -1.16 8.53
C VAL A 43 4.97 -2.26 9.35
N SER A 44 5.68 -3.37 9.54
CA SER A 44 5.21 -4.48 10.37
C SER A 44 4.89 -3.99 11.79
N PRO A 45 3.82 -4.49 12.44
CA PRO A 45 3.52 -4.14 13.81
C PRO A 45 4.68 -4.51 14.73
N THR A 46 5.28 -3.52 15.39
CA THR A 46 6.30 -3.78 16.40
C THR A 46 5.63 -4.37 17.63
N ARG A 47 6.04 -5.57 18.06
CA ARG A 47 5.55 -6.20 19.29
C ARG A 47 5.82 -5.25 20.47
N LYS A 48 4.77 -4.87 21.21
CA LYS A 48 4.95 -4.18 22.49
C LYS A 48 5.73 -5.11 23.43
N LYS A 49 6.82 -4.60 24.03
CA LYS A 49 7.57 -5.34 25.06
C LYS A 49 6.57 -5.74 26.16
N ALA A 50 6.59 -7.00 26.58
CA ALA A 50 5.77 -7.42 27.70
C ALA A 50 6.12 -6.55 28.92
N LEU A 51 5.10 -6.13 29.67
CA LEU A 51 5.31 -5.57 31.00
C LEU A 51 5.88 -6.71 31.85
N ILE A 52 7.14 -6.56 32.26
CA ILE A 52 7.81 -7.51 33.17
C ILE A 52 7.57 -6.95 34.57
N ASP A 53 7.03 -7.76 35.47
CA ASP A 53 6.92 -7.40 36.88
C ASP A 53 8.34 -7.28 37.46
N GLU A 54 8.64 -6.14 38.07
CA GLU A 54 9.90 -5.90 38.77
C GLU A 54 9.72 -6.36 40.24
N PRO A 55 10.63 -7.18 40.80
CA PRO A 55 10.51 -7.60 42.19
C PRO A 55 10.80 -6.44 43.15
N ASP A 56 10.00 -6.35 44.22
CA ASP A 56 10.15 -5.39 45.33
C ASP A 56 11.50 -5.54 46.08
#